data_AF-A0A938I9H8-F1
#
_entry.id   AF-A0A938I9H8-F1
#
_cell.length_a   1.000
_cell.length_b   1.000
_cell.length_c   1.000
_cell.angle_alpha   90.00
_cell.angle_beta   90.00
_cell.angle_gamma   90.00
#
_symmetry.space_group_name_H-M   'P 1'
#
loop_
_entity.id
_entity.type
_entity.pdbx_description
1 polymer ?
#
loop_
_entity_poly.entity_id
_entity_poly.type
_entity_poly.pdbx_seq_one_letter_code
_entity_poly.pdbx_strand_id
1 'polypeptide(L)'
;MIRYRPWLLACLLLAGLGCPSSDGDAAGDPETKAALEHWRSLPPERQQELAQRYDEVRELPVDQRAQLQSKKRVLDDELERVEAELGDADRARLSALIPHERREVLRELVLAHKRQRGLERRADLPPHVLHKLRHAPPHERERQLHELRDRARREGPNLPLRKLGEKLGKSADEIEQALRAPLPERMQTLQAWRRALPPREGERVGERGAERVGERGGQPPPRRGPEAGNGPPGAGGPPLRPSLDDLIEFRSLEPAARRAAIDGRVRERVLDWLTQRGALDPARREELAGLERDEFDERLHEILRAMRKPR
;
A
#
# COMPACT_ATOMS: atom_id res chain seq x y z
N MET A 1 8.31 -12.04 -24.25
CA MET A 1 7.75 -11.44 -23.01
C MET A 1 8.57 -11.95 -21.83
N ILE A 2 9.40 -11.11 -21.24
CA ILE A 2 10.27 -11.47 -20.11
C ILE A 2 9.38 -11.57 -18.87
N ARG A 3 9.22 -12.78 -18.31
CA ARG A 3 8.52 -12.98 -17.03
C ARG A 3 9.32 -12.28 -15.94
N TYR A 4 8.89 -11.06 -15.57
CA TYR A 4 9.50 -10.28 -14.49
C TYR A 4 9.44 -11.08 -13.20
N ARG A 5 10.60 -11.57 -12.76
CA ARG A 5 10.77 -12.27 -11.50
C ARG A 5 10.91 -11.20 -10.39
N PRO A 6 10.01 -11.14 -9.41
CA PRO A 6 10.03 -10.09 -8.36
C PRO A 6 11.31 -10.09 -7.51
N TRP A 7 12.14 -11.13 -7.60
CA TRP A 7 13.42 -11.20 -6.91
C TRP A 7 14.55 -10.39 -7.55
N LEU A 8 14.44 -9.92 -8.80
CA LEU A 8 15.47 -9.09 -9.45
C LEU A 8 15.68 -7.74 -8.73
N LEU A 9 14.62 -7.22 -8.07
CA LEU A 9 14.70 -6.01 -7.23
C LEU A 9 15.52 -6.22 -5.94
N ALA A 10 15.59 -7.45 -5.41
CA ALA A 10 16.42 -7.75 -4.25
C ALA A 10 17.92 -7.75 -4.59
N CYS A 11 18.29 -8.17 -5.81
CA CYS A 11 19.68 -8.17 -6.28
C CYS A 11 20.20 -6.77 -6.63
N LEU A 12 19.34 -5.88 -7.12
CA LEU A 12 19.67 -4.45 -7.34
C LEU A 12 20.03 -3.69 -6.06
N LEU A 13 19.79 -4.29 -4.91
CA LEU A 13 20.13 -3.72 -3.61
C LEU A 13 21.50 -4.12 -3.10
N LEU A 14 22.07 -5.21 -3.60
CA LEU A 14 23.51 -5.46 -3.54
C LEU A 14 24.24 -4.76 -4.70
N ALA A 15 23.58 -4.60 -5.86
CA ALA A 15 24.12 -3.89 -7.03
C ALA A 15 24.08 -2.35 -6.93
N GLY A 16 23.57 -1.80 -5.83
CA GLY A 16 23.67 -0.38 -5.50
C GLY A 16 25.09 0.11 -5.29
N LEU A 17 26.07 -0.81 -5.25
CA LEU A 17 27.50 -0.56 -5.40
C LEU A 17 27.87 -0.29 -6.88
N GLY A 18 27.09 0.57 -7.55
CA GLY A 18 27.51 1.16 -8.81
C GLY A 18 28.75 1.99 -8.55
N CYS A 19 29.80 1.75 -9.34
CA CYS A 19 31.11 2.42 -9.27
C CYS A 19 30.99 3.87 -8.77
N PRO A 20 31.52 4.19 -7.58
CA PRO A 20 31.71 5.57 -7.20
C PRO A 20 32.74 6.16 -8.17
N SER A 21 32.27 6.79 -9.25
CA SER A 21 33.05 7.76 -9.97
C SER A 21 33.06 9.05 -9.14
N SER A 22 33.74 8.98 -8.00
CA SER A 22 34.33 10.09 -7.23
C SER A 22 35.01 9.49 -5.98
N ASP A 23 36.32 9.33 -6.13
CA ASP A 23 37.39 9.14 -5.15
C ASP A 23 37.05 9.17 -3.64
N GLY A 24 37.46 8.11 -2.92
CA GLY A 24 37.91 8.24 -1.53
C GLY A 24 37.12 7.50 -0.44
N ASP A 25 35.87 7.91 -0.18
CA ASP A 25 35.30 7.71 1.17
C ASP A 25 34.25 6.59 1.32
N ALA A 26 33.86 5.91 0.23
CA ALA A 26 32.81 4.89 0.28
C ALA A 26 33.20 3.62 1.09
N ALA A 27 34.50 3.36 1.31
CA ALA A 27 34.96 2.22 2.11
C ALA A 27 34.67 2.37 3.63
N GLY A 28 34.29 3.57 4.08
CA GLY A 28 33.99 3.87 5.48
C GLY A 28 32.55 3.61 5.91
N ASP A 29 31.60 3.56 4.96
CA ASP A 29 30.16 3.54 5.25
C ASP A 29 29.75 2.29 6.05
N PRO A 30 29.14 2.45 7.24
CA PRO A 30 28.70 1.32 8.06
C PRO A 30 27.67 0.43 7.35
N GLU A 31 26.83 0.96 6.46
CA GLU A 31 25.88 0.13 5.71
C GLU A 31 26.60 -0.78 4.72
N THR A 32 27.59 -0.25 4.02
CA THR A 32 28.43 -1.04 3.10
C THR A 32 29.17 -2.16 3.83
N LYS A 33 29.71 -1.89 5.04
CA LYS A 33 30.35 -2.92 5.87
C LYS A 33 29.36 -4.01 6.32
N ALA A 34 28.20 -3.62 6.83
CA ALA A 34 27.15 -4.56 7.24
C ALA A 34 26.66 -5.43 6.05
N ALA A 35 26.56 -4.86 4.85
CA ALA A 35 26.19 -5.60 3.66
C ALA A 35 27.25 -6.64 3.25
N LEU A 36 28.55 -6.29 3.37
CA LEU A 36 29.65 -7.22 3.11
C LEU A 36 29.75 -8.35 4.14
N GLU A 37 29.55 -8.03 5.42
CA GLU A 37 29.47 -9.02 6.50
C GLU A 37 28.31 -9.98 6.28
N HIS A 38 27.13 -9.45 5.93
CA HIS A 38 25.99 -10.27 5.57
C HIS A 38 26.28 -11.17 4.36
N TRP A 39 26.87 -10.63 3.28
CA TRP A 39 27.28 -11.43 2.13
C TRP A 39 28.19 -12.60 2.52
N ARG A 40 29.22 -12.34 3.34
CA ARG A 40 30.17 -13.36 3.81
C ARG A 40 29.52 -14.42 4.69
N SER A 41 28.45 -14.07 5.40
CA SER A 41 27.68 -15.01 6.23
C SER A 41 26.74 -15.93 5.43
N LEU A 42 26.46 -15.61 4.15
CA LEU A 42 25.56 -16.42 3.34
C LEU A 42 26.21 -17.77 2.94
N PRO A 43 25.42 -18.86 2.83
CA PRO A 43 25.89 -20.10 2.24
C PRO A 43 26.48 -19.89 0.84
N PRO A 44 27.51 -20.65 0.43
CA PRO A 44 28.18 -20.46 -0.85
C PRO A 44 27.23 -20.61 -2.04
N GLU A 45 26.22 -21.48 -1.95
CA GLU A 45 25.20 -21.65 -2.98
C GLU A 45 24.37 -20.37 -3.15
N ARG A 46 24.04 -19.69 -2.04
CA ARG A 46 23.32 -18.41 -2.05
C ARG A 46 24.19 -17.27 -2.57
N GLN A 47 25.47 -17.25 -2.23
CA GLN A 47 26.42 -16.28 -2.79
C GLN A 47 26.51 -16.45 -4.31
N GLN A 48 26.66 -17.68 -4.80
CA GLN A 48 26.71 -17.96 -6.24
C GLN A 48 25.41 -17.56 -6.94
N GLU A 49 24.25 -17.89 -6.36
CA GLU A 49 22.95 -17.48 -6.88
C GLU A 49 22.87 -15.95 -7.00
N LEU A 50 23.23 -15.21 -5.95
CA LEU A 50 23.17 -13.74 -5.99
C LEU A 50 24.18 -13.13 -6.98
N ALA A 51 25.36 -13.73 -7.13
CA ALA A 51 26.36 -13.30 -8.10
C ALA A 51 25.85 -13.47 -9.54
N GLN A 52 25.27 -14.63 -9.88
CA GLN A 52 24.65 -14.86 -11.19
C GLN A 52 23.55 -13.83 -11.48
N ARG A 53 22.71 -13.55 -10.48
CA ARG A 53 21.64 -12.56 -10.62
C ARG A 53 22.16 -11.14 -10.80
N TYR A 54 23.28 -10.81 -10.15
CA TYR A 54 23.95 -9.53 -10.35
C TYR A 54 24.47 -9.42 -11.79
N ASP A 55 25.08 -10.48 -12.32
CA ASP A 55 25.54 -10.54 -13.71
C ASP A 55 24.38 -10.40 -14.70
N GLU A 56 23.26 -11.10 -14.47
CA GLU A 56 22.04 -10.94 -15.27
C GLU A 56 21.58 -9.48 -15.33
N VAL A 57 21.58 -8.77 -14.19
CA VAL A 57 21.19 -7.35 -14.11
C VAL A 57 22.21 -6.45 -14.82
N ARG A 58 23.51 -6.76 -14.71
CA ARG A 58 24.59 -6.03 -15.37
C ARG A 58 24.49 -6.14 -16.89
N GLU A 59 24.12 -7.30 -17.40
CA GLU A 59 23.95 -7.58 -18.83
C GLU A 59 22.68 -6.95 -19.43
N LEU A 60 21.72 -6.49 -18.62
CA LEU A 60 20.51 -5.85 -19.12
C LEU A 60 20.82 -4.59 -19.95
N PRO A 61 20.05 -4.30 -21.02
CA PRO A 61 20.15 -3.05 -21.76
C PRO A 61 20.01 -1.82 -20.85
N VAL A 62 20.64 -0.70 -21.23
CA VAL A 62 20.66 0.56 -20.47
C VAL A 62 19.26 0.99 -20.06
N ASP A 63 18.29 0.95 -20.98
CA ASP A 63 16.90 1.34 -20.71
C ASP A 63 16.23 0.45 -19.66
N GLN A 64 16.51 -0.85 -19.68
CA GLN A 64 15.97 -1.79 -18.69
C GLN A 64 16.60 -1.58 -17.32
N ARG A 65 17.91 -1.29 -17.26
CA ARG A 65 18.59 -0.91 -16.01
C ARG A 65 18.04 0.40 -15.45
N ALA A 66 17.78 1.39 -16.30
CA ALA A 66 17.17 2.65 -15.89
C ALA A 66 15.75 2.45 -15.32
N GLN A 67 14.94 1.59 -15.95
CA GLN A 67 13.62 1.21 -15.41
C GLN A 67 13.73 0.52 -14.05
N LEU A 68 14.70 -0.35 -13.86
CA LEU A 68 14.95 -1.05 -12.60
C LEU A 68 15.41 -0.10 -11.49
N GLN A 69 16.29 0.86 -11.80
CA GLN A 69 16.70 1.92 -10.88
C GLN A 69 15.51 2.81 -10.48
N SER A 70 14.63 3.16 -11.44
CA SER A 70 13.40 3.91 -11.15
C SER A 70 12.48 3.13 -10.21
N LYS A 71 12.27 1.83 -10.46
CA LYS A 71 11.48 0.95 -9.58
C LYS A 71 12.07 0.85 -8.18
N LYS A 72 13.40 0.77 -8.07
CA LYS A 72 14.12 0.77 -6.80
C LYS A 72 13.87 2.06 -6.01
N ARG A 73 14.01 3.24 -6.64
CA ARG A 73 13.73 4.54 -5.99
C ARG A 73 12.31 4.61 -5.46
N VAL A 74 11.32 4.20 -6.27
CA VAL A 74 9.91 4.16 -5.84
C VAL A 74 9.71 3.25 -4.63
N LEU A 75 10.39 2.10 -4.59
CA LEU A 75 10.32 1.20 -3.43
C LEU A 75 10.97 1.84 -2.20
N ASP A 76 12.12 2.50 -2.36
CA ASP A 76 12.83 3.15 -1.26
C ASP A 76 12.00 4.29 -0.66
N ASP A 77 11.37 5.13 -1.50
CA ASP A 77 10.42 6.17 -1.06
C ASP A 77 9.21 5.58 -0.31
N GLU A 78 8.74 4.40 -0.72
CA GLU A 78 7.64 3.71 -0.05
C GLU A 78 8.05 3.13 1.31
N LEU A 79 9.27 2.58 1.42
CA LEU A 79 9.82 2.07 2.68
C LEU A 79 9.98 3.20 3.69
N GLU A 80 10.59 4.33 3.26
CA GLU A 80 10.76 5.51 4.10
C GLU A 80 9.41 6.06 4.56
N ARG A 81 8.43 6.15 3.66
CA ARG A 81 7.07 6.60 4.02
C ARG A 81 6.42 5.66 5.04
N VAL A 82 6.48 4.35 4.82
CA VAL A 82 5.89 3.38 5.76
C VAL A 82 6.57 3.49 7.12
N GLU A 83 7.89 3.62 7.16
CA GLU A 83 8.62 3.79 8.41
C GLU A 83 8.29 5.09 9.14
N ALA A 84 8.14 6.20 8.42
CA ALA A 84 7.74 7.49 8.97
C ALA A 84 6.28 7.48 9.49
N GLU A 85 5.44 6.59 8.96
CA GLU A 85 4.08 6.38 9.45
C GLU A 85 4.04 5.58 10.76
N LEU A 86 5.09 4.81 11.11
CA LEU A 86 5.13 3.99 12.33
C LEU A 86 5.24 4.84 13.61
N GLY A 87 4.63 4.34 14.69
CA GLY A 87 4.78 4.92 16.02
C GLY A 87 6.20 4.77 16.59
N ASP A 88 6.56 5.58 17.58
CA ASP A 88 7.91 5.59 18.17
C ASP A 88 8.36 4.22 18.70
N ALA A 89 7.45 3.48 19.33
CA ALA A 89 7.74 2.13 19.84
C ALA A 89 8.09 1.14 18.72
N ASP A 90 7.37 1.21 17.59
CA ASP A 90 7.59 0.36 16.43
C ASP A 90 8.89 0.72 15.70
N ARG A 91 9.17 2.03 15.56
CA ARG A 91 10.45 2.51 15.03
C ARG A 91 11.62 2.08 15.89
N ALA A 92 11.50 2.16 17.22
CA ALA A 92 12.53 1.68 18.15
C ALA A 92 12.79 0.18 17.98
N ARG A 93 11.73 -0.63 17.85
CA ARG A 93 11.84 -2.08 17.59
C ARG A 93 12.52 -2.38 16.25
N LEU A 94 12.18 -1.66 15.19
CA LEU A 94 12.84 -1.79 13.89
C LEU A 94 14.31 -1.36 13.94
N SER A 95 14.65 -0.32 14.70
CA SER A 95 16.03 0.16 14.85
C SER A 95 16.94 -0.82 15.59
N ALA A 96 16.35 -1.73 16.40
CA ALA A 96 17.09 -2.79 17.08
C ALA A 96 17.42 -3.98 16.16
N LEU A 97 16.83 -4.04 14.96
CA LEU A 97 17.16 -5.04 13.95
C LEU A 97 18.40 -4.61 13.16
N ILE A 98 19.16 -5.58 12.67
CA ILE A 98 20.24 -5.32 11.72
C ILE A 98 19.66 -4.73 10.41
N PRO A 99 20.40 -3.86 9.69
CA PRO A 99 19.83 -3.07 8.58
C PRO A 99 19.10 -3.88 7.51
N HIS A 100 19.60 -5.07 7.16
CA HIS A 100 18.96 -5.93 6.16
C HIS A 100 17.64 -6.55 6.68
N GLU A 101 17.59 -6.99 7.93
CA GLU A 101 16.36 -7.50 8.55
C GLU A 101 15.30 -6.40 8.66
N ARG A 102 15.70 -5.19 9.10
CA ARG A 102 14.82 -4.01 9.15
C ARG A 102 14.20 -3.76 7.78
N ARG A 103 15.02 -3.78 6.72
CA ARG A 103 14.55 -3.55 5.35
C ARG A 103 13.60 -4.65 4.86
N GLU A 104 13.87 -5.91 5.16
CA GLU A 104 12.98 -7.02 4.81
C GLU A 104 11.62 -6.89 5.51
N VAL A 105 11.60 -6.56 6.80
CA VAL A 105 10.35 -6.31 7.54
C VAL A 105 9.58 -5.14 6.94
N LEU A 106 10.24 -4.02 6.62
CA LEU A 106 9.61 -2.87 5.96
C LEU A 106 9.05 -3.23 4.57
N ARG A 107 9.76 -4.05 3.78
CA ARG A 107 9.26 -4.52 2.49
C ARG A 107 7.98 -5.35 2.64
N GLU A 108 7.93 -6.25 3.62
CA GLU A 108 6.73 -7.04 3.90
C GLU A 108 5.57 -6.14 4.35
N LEU A 109 5.82 -5.11 5.16
CA LEU A 109 4.81 -4.09 5.51
C LEU A 109 4.29 -3.34 4.28
N VAL A 110 5.18 -2.88 3.39
CA VAL A 110 4.78 -2.21 2.13
C VAL A 110 3.91 -3.14 1.27
N LEU A 111 4.29 -4.41 1.14
CA LEU A 111 3.51 -5.40 0.38
C LEU A 111 2.15 -5.68 1.03
N ALA A 112 2.09 -5.80 2.36
CA ALA A 112 0.84 -5.90 3.11
C ALA A 112 -0.08 -4.70 2.87
N HIS A 113 0.47 -3.48 2.93
CA HIS A 113 -0.28 -2.24 2.66
C HIS A 113 -0.84 -2.22 1.24
N LYS A 114 -0.03 -2.60 0.26
CA LYS A 114 -0.46 -2.73 -1.15
C LYS A 114 -1.53 -3.79 -1.33
N ARG A 115 -1.42 -4.95 -0.66
CA ARG A 115 -2.45 -6.00 -0.68
C ARG A 115 -3.78 -5.49 -0.12
N GLN A 116 -3.78 -4.87 1.05
CA GLN A 116 -5.01 -4.30 1.62
C GLN A 116 -5.62 -3.25 0.70
N ARG A 117 -4.83 -2.27 0.22
CA ARG A 117 -5.32 -1.26 -0.73
C ARG A 117 -5.87 -1.91 -2.00
N GLY A 118 -5.26 -3.00 -2.46
CA GLY A 118 -5.74 -3.80 -3.56
C GLY A 118 -7.10 -4.44 -3.29
N LEU A 119 -7.30 -5.03 -2.11
CA LEU A 119 -8.58 -5.60 -1.67
C LEU A 119 -9.68 -4.54 -1.54
N GLU A 120 -9.37 -3.40 -0.92
CA GLU A 120 -10.28 -2.26 -0.81
C GLU A 120 -10.71 -1.77 -2.19
N ARG A 121 -9.75 -1.58 -3.11
CA ARG A 121 -10.06 -1.18 -4.50
C ARG A 121 -10.88 -2.22 -5.24
N ARG A 122 -10.60 -3.51 -5.05
CA ARG A 122 -11.42 -4.59 -5.64
C ARG A 122 -12.84 -4.53 -5.10
N ALA A 123 -13.04 -4.19 -3.84
CA ALA A 123 -14.37 -4.08 -3.27
C ALA A 123 -15.21 -2.94 -3.85
N ASP A 124 -14.56 -1.96 -4.47
CA ASP A 124 -15.22 -0.86 -5.16
C ASP A 124 -15.46 -1.15 -6.66
N LEU A 125 -14.94 -2.27 -7.19
CA LEU A 125 -15.14 -2.65 -8.59
C LEU A 125 -16.54 -3.26 -8.81
N PRO A 126 -17.19 -2.99 -9.96
CA PRO A 126 -18.43 -3.67 -10.33
C PRO A 126 -18.25 -5.19 -10.41
N PRO A 127 -19.26 -6.01 -10.04
CA PRO A 127 -19.14 -7.47 -10.02
C PRO A 127 -18.75 -8.07 -11.37
N HIS A 128 -19.29 -7.54 -12.47
CA HIS A 128 -18.97 -8.01 -13.82
C HIS A 128 -17.50 -7.74 -14.19
N VAL A 129 -16.90 -6.65 -13.68
CA VAL A 129 -15.47 -6.35 -13.87
C VAL A 129 -14.61 -7.31 -13.07
N LEU A 130 -14.97 -7.58 -11.81
CA LEU A 130 -14.26 -8.56 -10.98
C LEU A 130 -14.31 -9.96 -11.61
N HIS A 131 -15.48 -10.39 -12.08
CA HIS A 131 -15.65 -11.66 -12.78
C HIS A 131 -14.72 -11.72 -14.01
N LYS A 132 -14.72 -10.68 -14.85
CA LYS A 132 -13.83 -10.61 -16.02
C LYS A 132 -12.34 -10.71 -15.64
N LEU A 133 -11.91 -9.99 -14.60
CA LEU A 133 -10.52 -10.03 -14.12
C LEU A 133 -10.12 -11.39 -13.54
N ARG A 134 -11.05 -12.09 -12.87
CA ARG A 134 -10.79 -13.40 -12.26
C ARG A 134 -10.50 -14.47 -13.31
N HIS A 135 -11.32 -14.49 -14.37
CA HIS A 135 -11.23 -15.52 -15.41
C HIS A 135 -10.24 -15.16 -16.55
N ALA A 136 -9.73 -13.93 -16.57
CA ALA A 136 -8.71 -13.54 -17.53
C ALA A 136 -7.35 -14.25 -17.28
N PRO A 137 -6.62 -14.64 -18.34
CA PRO A 137 -5.23 -15.06 -18.24
C PRO A 137 -4.34 -13.99 -17.58
N PRO A 138 -3.23 -14.35 -16.91
CA PRO A 138 -2.40 -13.38 -16.19
C PRO A 138 -1.95 -12.16 -17.01
N HIS A 139 -1.60 -12.35 -18.27
CA HIS A 139 -1.17 -11.27 -19.16
C HIS A 139 -2.33 -10.35 -19.58
N GLU A 140 -3.55 -10.87 -19.71
CA GLU A 140 -4.73 -10.05 -19.99
C GLU A 140 -5.19 -9.28 -18.76
N ARG A 141 -5.05 -9.84 -17.54
CA ARG A 141 -5.39 -9.14 -16.30
C ARG A 141 -4.64 -7.82 -16.17
N GLU A 142 -3.34 -7.84 -16.46
CA GLU A 142 -2.52 -6.63 -16.40
C GLU A 142 -3.02 -5.58 -17.40
N ARG A 143 -3.29 -5.98 -18.65
CA ARG A 143 -3.88 -5.10 -19.65
C ARG A 143 -5.23 -4.52 -19.21
N GLN A 144 -6.13 -5.36 -18.70
CA GLN A 144 -7.45 -4.91 -18.23
C GLN A 144 -7.35 -3.95 -17.04
N LEU A 145 -6.45 -4.21 -16.09
CA LEU A 145 -6.18 -3.29 -14.98
C LEU A 145 -5.60 -1.96 -15.47
N HIS A 146 -4.73 -1.99 -16.49
CA HIS A 146 -4.23 -0.78 -17.14
C HIS A 146 -5.37 0.01 -17.81
N GLU A 147 -6.23 -0.65 -18.59
CA GLU A 147 -7.39 -0.03 -19.23
C GLU A 147 -8.36 0.58 -18.20
N LEU A 148 -8.62 -0.13 -17.10
CA LEU A 148 -9.43 0.38 -15.98
C LEU A 148 -8.77 1.59 -15.32
N ARG A 149 -7.45 1.57 -15.11
CA ARG A 149 -6.72 2.70 -14.54
C ARG A 149 -6.75 3.92 -15.46
N ASP A 150 -6.57 3.71 -16.77
CA ASP A 150 -6.57 4.79 -17.75
C ASP A 150 -7.98 5.36 -17.92
N ARG A 151 -9.01 4.50 -17.92
CA ARG A 151 -10.41 4.92 -17.83
C ARG A 151 -10.65 5.74 -16.56
N ALA A 152 -10.25 5.24 -15.40
CA ALA A 152 -10.41 5.94 -14.13
C ALA A 152 -9.63 7.27 -14.08
N ARG A 153 -8.49 7.39 -14.77
CA ARG A 153 -7.77 8.67 -14.91
C ARG A 153 -8.50 9.65 -15.82
N ARG A 154 -9.06 9.18 -16.93
CA ARG A 154 -9.83 10.01 -17.88
C ARG A 154 -11.15 10.47 -17.29
N GLU A 155 -11.87 9.59 -16.61
CA GLU A 155 -13.20 9.83 -16.04
C GLU A 155 -13.14 10.34 -14.59
N GLY A 156 -12.00 10.14 -13.91
CA GLY A 156 -11.79 10.47 -12.50
C GLY A 156 -12.08 11.93 -12.14
N PRO A 157 -11.68 12.93 -12.94
CA PRO A 157 -12.04 14.34 -12.69
C PRO A 157 -13.53 14.62 -12.81
N ASN A 158 -14.24 13.85 -13.65
CA ASN A 158 -15.65 14.07 -13.96
C ASN A 158 -16.57 13.60 -12.83
N LEU A 159 -16.19 12.52 -12.13
CA LEU A 159 -17.05 11.89 -11.13
C LEU A 159 -17.25 12.74 -9.86
N PRO A 160 -16.21 13.37 -9.27
CA PRO A 160 -16.38 14.36 -8.20
C PRO A 160 -17.19 15.56 -8.65
N LEU A 161 -17.02 16.00 -9.90
CA LEU A 161 -17.75 17.14 -10.44
C LEU A 161 -19.26 16.82 -10.51
N ARG A 162 -19.65 15.69 -11.12
CA ARG A 162 -21.06 15.22 -11.13
C ARG A 162 -21.66 15.13 -9.73
N LYS A 163 -21.03 14.36 -8.84
CA LYS A 163 -21.52 14.15 -7.47
C LYS A 163 -21.68 15.46 -6.69
N LEU A 164 -20.74 16.39 -6.89
CA LEU A 164 -20.75 17.66 -6.18
C LEU A 164 -21.80 18.62 -6.76
N GLY A 165 -21.97 18.64 -8.09
CA GLY A 165 -23.03 19.38 -8.75
C GLY A 165 -24.41 18.91 -8.29
N GLU A 166 -24.65 17.60 -8.32
CA GLU A 166 -25.88 16.98 -7.82
C GLU A 166 -26.14 17.38 -6.35
N LYS A 167 -25.11 17.29 -5.50
CA LYS A 167 -25.23 17.66 -4.08
C LYS A 167 -25.52 19.14 -3.85
N LEU A 168 -25.10 20.01 -4.76
CA LEU A 168 -25.37 21.46 -4.71
C LEU A 168 -26.67 21.85 -5.43
N GLY A 169 -27.43 20.89 -5.94
CA GLY A 169 -28.67 21.15 -6.68
C GLY A 169 -28.44 21.78 -8.06
N LYS A 170 -27.25 21.59 -8.65
CA LYS A 170 -26.97 22.03 -10.02
C LYS A 170 -27.81 21.25 -11.04
N SER A 171 -28.26 21.93 -12.08
CA SER A 171 -29.04 21.28 -13.14
C SER A 171 -28.16 20.29 -13.91
N ALA A 172 -28.81 19.33 -14.57
CA ALA A 172 -28.11 18.38 -15.44
C ALA A 172 -27.31 19.10 -16.54
N ASP A 173 -27.86 20.18 -17.09
CA ASP A 173 -27.22 20.99 -18.12
C ASP A 173 -25.99 21.75 -17.59
N GLU A 174 -26.06 22.32 -16.38
CA GLU A 174 -24.91 22.97 -15.74
C GLU A 174 -23.77 21.97 -15.50
N ILE A 175 -24.11 20.75 -15.05
CA ILE A 175 -23.14 19.67 -14.83
C ILE A 175 -22.54 19.23 -16.17
N GLU A 176 -23.35 19.05 -17.20
CA GLU A 176 -22.86 18.64 -18.52
C GLU A 176 -21.99 19.71 -19.16
N GLN A 177 -22.38 20.99 -19.07
CA GLN A 177 -21.58 22.12 -19.53
C GLN A 177 -20.21 22.14 -18.85
N ALA A 178 -20.18 21.99 -17.52
CA ALA A 178 -18.94 21.92 -16.78
C ALA A 178 -18.07 20.72 -17.19
N LEU A 179 -18.67 19.56 -17.49
CA LEU A 179 -17.94 18.37 -17.95
C LEU A 179 -17.35 18.51 -19.35
N ARG A 180 -17.99 19.29 -20.23
CA ARG A 180 -17.50 19.56 -21.59
C ARG A 180 -16.34 20.58 -21.61
N ALA A 181 -16.15 21.33 -20.53
CA ALA A 181 -15.08 22.32 -20.43
C ALA A 181 -13.66 21.69 -20.44
N PRO A 182 -12.62 22.43 -20.88
CA PRO A 182 -11.23 22.03 -20.75
C PRO A 182 -10.85 21.63 -19.32
N LEU A 183 -9.85 20.75 -19.17
CA LEU A 183 -9.46 20.23 -17.85
C LEU A 183 -9.14 21.33 -16.82
N PRO A 184 -8.43 22.43 -17.15
CA PRO A 184 -8.18 23.51 -16.19
C PRO A 184 -9.48 24.16 -15.67
N GLU A 185 -10.43 24.43 -16.55
CA GLU A 185 -11.73 25.01 -16.20
C GLU A 185 -12.56 24.05 -15.36
N ARG A 186 -12.59 22.75 -15.72
CA ARG A 186 -13.20 21.70 -14.89
C ARG A 186 -12.67 21.69 -13.47
N MET A 187 -11.35 21.84 -13.31
CA MET A 187 -10.73 21.89 -11.99
C MET A 187 -11.09 23.15 -11.20
N GLN A 188 -11.23 24.30 -11.87
CA GLN A 188 -11.69 25.54 -11.26
C GLN A 188 -13.16 25.42 -10.82
N THR A 189 -14.04 24.90 -11.67
CA THR A 189 -15.45 24.64 -11.32
C THR A 189 -15.56 23.69 -10.14
N LEU A 190 -14.77 22.60 -10.13
CA LEU A 190 -14.74 21.66 -9.00
C LEU A 190 -14.32 22.35 -7.69
N GLN A 191 -13.31 23.22 -7.72
CA GLN A 191 -12.86 23.98 -6.55
C GLN A 191 -13.93 24.98 -6.09
N ALA A 192 -14.56 25.70 -7.01
CA ALA A 192 -15.64 26.64 -6.70
C ALA A 192 -16.82 25.94 -6.04
N TRP A 193 -17.25 24.81 -6.61
CA TRP A 193 -18.32 23.98 -6.04
C TRP A 193 -17.93 23.42 -4.67
N ARG A 194 -16.65 23.06 -4.44
CA ARG A 194 -16.21 22.61 -3.11
C ARG A 194 -16.30 23.71 -2.06
N ARG A 195 -16.01 24.96 -2.44
CA ARG A 195 -16.13 26.12 -1.55
C ARG A 195 -17.59 26.49 -1.26
N ALA A 196 -18.50 26.19 -2.19
CA ALA A 196 -19.93 26.44 -2.04
C ALA A 196 -20.65 25.40 -1.17
N LEU A 197 -20.02 24.27 -0.85
CA LEU A 197 -20.61 23.32 0.10
C LEU A 197 -20.73 24.00 1.47
N PRO A 198 -21.90 23.91 2.12
CA PRO A 198 -22.00 24.34 3.51
C PRO A 198 -21.01 23.52 4.35
N PRO A 199 -20.38 24.13 5.37
CA PRO A 199 -19.56 23.39 6.31
C PRO A 199 -20.38 22.23 6.85
N ARG A 200 -19.79 21.03 6.90
CA ARG A 200 -20.50 19.83 7.37
C ARG A 200 -21.05 20.12 8.77
N GLU A 201 -22.34 19.86 9.00
CA GLU A 201 -22.89 19.90 10.36
C GLU A 201 -22.09 18.92 11.24
N GLY A 202 -21.30 19.46 12.17
CA GLY A 202 -20.31 18.72 12.98
C GLY A 202 -18.86 19.16 12.77
N GLU A 203 -18.56 19.84 11.66
CA GLU A 203 -17.31 20.55 11.39
C GLU A 203 -17.45 22.04 11.74
N ARG A 204 -18.30 22.35 12.76
CA ARG A 204 -18.19 23.62 13.49
C ARG A 204 -16.87 23.55 14.24
N VAL A 205 -15.81 23.91 13.53
CA VAL A 205 -14.49 24.27 14.07
C VAL A 205 -14.77 25.03 15.34
N GLY A 206 -14.35 24.49 16.48
CA GLY A 206 -14.55 25.13 17.76
C GLY A 206 -14.01 26.55 17.69
N GLU A 207 -14.90 27.53 17.63
CA GLU A 207 -14.56 28.96 17.71
C GLU A 207 -13.85 29.30 19.02
N ARG A 208 -13.78 28.37 19.98
CA ARG A 208 -12.95 28.48 21.20
C ARG A 208 -11.44 28.33 20.97
N GLY A 209 -10.97 28.00 19.76
CA GLY A 209 -9.54 27.82 19.47
C GLY A 209 -8.85 29.00 18.77
N ALA A 210 -9.60 29.96 18.23
CA ALA A 210 -9.04 31.01 17.37
C ALA A 210 -8.30 32.13 18.13
N GLU A 211 -8.46 32.24 19.46
CA GLU A 211 -7.90 33.35 20.24
C GLU A 211 -6.45 33.11 20.75
N ARG A 212 -5.81 31.99 20.37
CA ARG A 212 -4.41 31.69 20.79
C ARG A 212 -3.39 31.54 19.66
N VAL A 213 -3.75 31.85 18.41
CA VAL A 213 -2.79 31.81 17.30
C VAL A 213 -2.30 33.22 16.98
N GLY A 214 -1.73 33.87 18.00
CA GLY A 214 -0.87 35.04 17.82
C GLY A 214 0.59 34.58 17.70
N GLU A 215 1.22 34.93 16.58
CA GLU A 215 2.67 35.21 16.48
C GLU A 215 3.69 34.11 16.80
N ARG A 216 3.46 32.85 16.43
CA ARG A 216 4.60 31.92 16.22
C ARG A 216 4.60 31.39 14.80
N GLY A 217 5.68 31.71 14.07
CA GLY A 217 5.95 31.29 12.69
C GLY A 217 5.59 29.82 12.47
N GLY A 218 4.42 29.61 11.88
CA GLY A 218 3.75 28.33 11.86
C GLY A 218 4.30 27.43 10.76
N GLN A 219 5.19 26.53 11.14
CA GLN A 219 5.33 25.27 10.43
C GLN A 219 3.93 24.63 10.42
N PRO A 220 3.36 24.25 9.25
CA PRO A 220 2.04 23.64 9.20
C PRO A 220 2.00 22.48 10.19
N PRO A 221 0.93 22.31 10.99
CA PRO A 221 0.85 21.21 11.93
C PRO A 221 1.17 19.94 11.14
N PRO A 222 2.07 19.06 11.64
CA PRO A 222 2.37 17.82 10.95
C PRO A 222 1.02 17.20 10.64
N ARG A 223 0.76 16.95 9.35
CA ARG A 223 -0.48 16.28 8.94
C ARG A 223 -0.60 15.11 9.89
N ARG A 224 -1.63 15.11 10.74
CA ARG A 224 -1.94 13.96 11.58
C ARG A 224 -2.09 12.84 10.58
N GLY A 225 -1.03 12.04 10.42
CA GLY A 225 -1.13 10.78 9.72
C GLY A 225 -2.28 10.04 10.39
N PRO A 226 -2.98 9.15 9.68
CA PRO A 226 -3.77 8.17 10.40
C PRO A 226 -2.83 7.60 11.45
N GLU A 227 -3.08 7.87 12.73
CA GLU A 227 -2.20 7.40 13.80
C GLU A 227 -2.04 5.90 13.54
N ALA A 228 -0.85 5.47 13.12
CA ALA A 228 -0.53 4.07 12.91
C ALA A 228 -0.38 3.35 14.25
N GLY A 229 -0.79 4.00 15.34
CA GLY A 229 -1.11 3.31 16.55
C GLY A 229 -2.29 2.40 16.28
N ASN A 230 -2.21 1.21 16.85
CA ASN A 230 -3.28 0.42 17.45
C ASN A 230 -4.46 1.25 17.98
N GLY A 231 -5.15 1.97 17.10
CA GLY A 231 -6.28 2.81 17.42
C GLY A 231 -7.42 1.91 17.87
N PRO A 232 -8.25 2.37 18.82
CA PRO A 232 -9.36 1.56 19.31
C PRO A 232 -10.23 1.06 18.14
N PRO A 233 -10.80 -0.15 18.22
CA PRO A 233 -11.43 -0.90 17.11
C PRO A 233 -12.72 -0.26 16.51
N GLY A 234 -12.95 1.04 16.71
CA GLY A 234 -14.22 1.71 16.44
C GLY A 234 -14.48 2.15 15.00
N ALA A 235 -13.45 2.39 14.16
CA ALA A 235 -13.67 2.91 12.79
C ALA A 235 -12.95 2.10 11.69
N GLY A 236 -12.07 1.18 12.05
CA GLY A 236 -11.24 0.41 11.12
C GLY A 236 -11.98 -0.74 10.47
N GLY A 237 -11.73 -0.96 9.18
CA GLY A 237 -12.09 -2.21 8.51
C GLY A 237 -11.40 -3.44 9.13
N PRO A 238 -11.58 -4.64 8.56
CA PRO A 238 -10.92 -5.85 9.05
C PRO A 238 -9.40 -5.68 9.09
N PRO A 239 -8.70 -6.30 10.07
CA PRO A 239 -7.25 -6.24 10.20
C PRO A 239 -6.56 -7.12 9.13
N LEU A 240 -6.61 -6.69 7.86
CA LEU A 240 -6.08 -7.42 6.71
C LEU A 240 -4.55 -7.38 6.59
N ARG A 241 -3.85 -6.71 7.52
CA ARG A 241 -2.38 -6.57 7.50
C ARG A 241 -1.74 -7.36 8.64
N PRO A 242 -0.61 -8.05 8.40
CA PRO A 242 0.27 -8.43 9.50
C PRO A 242 0.61 -7.22 10.37
N SER A 243 0.67 -7.45 11.68
CA SER A 243 1.23 -6.48 12.61
C SER A 243 2.76 -6.44 12.46
N LEU A 244 3.41 -5.41 12.99
CA LEU A 244 4.88 -5.41 13.06
C LEU A 244 5.39 -6.58 13.92
N ASP A 245 4.68 -6.91 15.00
CA ASP A 245 4.99 -8.07 15.84
C ASP A 245 4.98 -9.38 15.04
N ASP A 246 3.97 -9.61 14.22
CA ASP A 246 3.88 -10.82 13.38
C ASP A 246 5.11 -10.95 12.47
N LEU A 247 5.55 -9.85 11.87
CA LEU A 247 6.68 -9.85 10.95
C LEU A 247 8.02 -10.05 11.66
N ILE A 248 8.17 -9.47 12.85
CA ILE A 248 9.36 -9.64 13.69
C ILE A 248 9.43 -11.06 14.24
N GLU A 249 8.29 -11.63 14.67
CA GLU A 249 8.15 -12.98 15.22
C GLU A 249 8.51 -14.03 14.16
N PHE A 250 7.92 -13.94 12.96
CA PHE A 250 8.09 -14.95 11.92
C PHE A 250 9.31 -14.73 11.02
N ARG A 251 10.18 -13.75 11.31
CA ARG A 251 11.31 -13.39 10.42
C ARG A 251 12.32 -14.52 10.21
N SER A 252 12.51 -15.36 11.23
CA SER A 252 13.46 -16.48 11.21
C SER A 252 12.94 -17.70 10.44
N LEU A 253 11.67 -17.72 10.05
CA LEU A 253 11.10 -18.81 9.27
C LEU A 253 11.53 -18.72 7.80
N GLU A 254 11.65 -19.88 7.16
CA GLU A 254 11.84 -19.97 5.71
C GLU A 254 10.73 -19.23 4.96
N PRO A 255 11.01 -18.60 3.79
CA PRO A 255 10.07 -17.69 3.13
C PRO A 255 8.69 -18.28 2.84
N ALA A 256 8.59 -19.58 2.58
CA ALA A 256 7.31 -20.26 2.39
C ALA A 256 6.54 -20.42 3.72
N ALA A 257 7.21 -20.91 4.77
CA ALA A 257 6.64 -21.08 6.10
C ALA A 257 6.25 -19.74 6.74
N ARG A 258 7.10 -18.72 6.60
CA ARG A 258 6.82 -17.35 7.05
C ARG A 258 5.53 -16.80 6.46
N ARG A 259 5.34 -16.96 5.13
CA ARG A 259 4.12 -16.52 4.44
C ARG A 259 2.89 -17.25 4.95
N ALA A 260 2.97 -18.57 5.13
CA ALA A 260 1.87 -19.36 5.68
C ALA A 260 1.50 -18.94 7.11
N ALA A 261 2.50 -18.71 7.98
CA ALA A 261 2.30 -18.26 9.36
C ALA A 261 1.63 -16.87 9.42
N ILE A 262 2.13 -15.92 8.61
CA ILE A 262 1.53 -14.58 8.48
C ILE A 262 0.09 -14.67 7.98
N ASP A 263 -0.15 -15.42 6.91
CA ASP A 263 -1.49 -15.54 6.33
C ASP A 263 -2.47 -16.19 7.35
N GLY A 264 -2.02 -17.19 8.11
CA GLY A 264 -2.79 -17.80 9.20
C GLY A 264 -3.14 -16.80 10.32
N ARG A 265 -2.17 -16.01 10.79
CA ARG A 265 -2.39 -15.01 11.85
C ARG A 265 -3.34 -13.89 11.40
N VAL A 266 -3.21 -13.45 10.15
CA VAL A 266 -4.12 -12.45 9.57
C VAL A 266 -5.53 -13.02 9.46
N ARG A 267 -5.68 -14.26 8.98
CA ARG A 267 -6.97 -14.96 8.90
C ARG A 267 -7.65 -15.04 10.27
N GLU A 268 -6.93 -15.48 11.29
CA GLU A 268 -7.45 -15.57 12.67
C GLU A 268 -7.99 -14.22 13.17
N ARG A 269 -7.19 -13.15 13.03
CA ARG A 269 -7.61 -11.80 13.45
C ARG A 269 -8.81 -11.27 12.67
N VAL A 270 -8.92 -11.60 11.39
CA VAL A 270 -10.09 -11.23 10.58
C VAL A 270 -11.34 -11.96 11.05
N LEU A 271 -11.24 -13.25 11.35
CA LEU A 271 -12.35 -14.05 11.88
C LEU A 271 -12.80 -13.52 13.26
N ASP A 272 -11.85 -13.24 14.15
CA ASP A 272 -12.15 -12.63 15.45
C ASP A 272 -12.85 -11.28 15.30
N TRP A 273 -12.36 -10.42 14.40
CA TRP A 273 -12.97 -9.13 14.12
C TRP A 273 -14.41 -9.25 13.60
N LEU A 274 -14.67 -10.22 12.71
CA LEU A 274 -16.01 -10.48 12.18
C LEU A 274 -16.95 -11.02 13.27
N THR A 275 -16.48 -11.94 14.12
CA THR A 275 -17.23 -12.46 15.26
C THR A 275 -17.58 -11.35 16.26
N GLN A 276 -16.62 -10.49 16.61
CA GLN A 276 -16.85 -9.36 17.53
C GLN A 276 -17.89 -8.37 17.01
N ARG A 277 -18.04 -8.25 15.69
CA ARG A 277 -19.06 -7.40 15.05
C ARG A 277 -20.40 -8.10 14.84
N GLY A 278 -20.55 -9.35 15.29
CA GLY A 278 -21.76 -10.15 15.09
C GLY A 278 -22.03 -10.49 13.62
N ALA A 279 -21.00 -10.42 12.77
CA ALA A 279 -21.11 -10.77 11.35
C ALA A 279 -20.95 -12.28 11.09
N LEU A 280 -20.44 -13.02 12.07
CA LEU A 280 -20.23 -14.47 12.03
C LEU A 280 -20.71 -15.12 13.32
N ASP A 281 -21.51 -16.17 13.18
CA ASP A 281 -21.76 -17.14 14.25
C ASP A 281 -20.60 -18.15 14.36
N PRO A 282 -20.55 -18.98 15.42
CA PRO A 282 -19.48 -19.95 15.61
C PRO A 282 -19.35 -20.98 14.47
N ALA A 283 -20.46 -21.47 13.92
CA ALA A 283 -20.44 -22.46 12.84
C ALA A 283 -19.85 -21.87 11.55
N ARG A 284 -20.24 -20.64 11.19
CA ARG A 284 -19.73 -19.93 10.03
C ARG A 284 -18.26 -19.55 10.21
N ARG A 285 -17.82 -19.24 11.43
CA ARG A 285 -16.41 -19.02 11.75
C ARG A 285 -15.58 -20.27 11.48
N GLU A 286 -16.02 -21.44 11.94
CA GLU A 286 -15.34 -22.71 11.72
C GLU A 286 -15.29 -23.07 10.22
N GLU A 287 -16.40 -22.89 9.50
CA GLU A 287 -16.46 -23.07 8.05
C GLU A 287 -15.39 -22.23 7.35
N LEU A 288 -15.33 -20.92 7.64
CA LEU A 288 -14.37 -20.02 7.02
C LEU A 288 -12.91 -20.33 7.41
N ALA A 289 -12.67 -20.79 8.64
CA ALA A 289 -11.34 -21.14 9.10
C ALA A 289 -10.74 -22.31 8.29
N GLY A 290 -11.60 -23.27 7.89
CA GLY A 290 -11.23 -24.45 7.10
C GLY A 290 -11.07 -24.22 5.59
N LEU A 291 -11.44 -23.04 5.07
CA LEU A 291 -11.34 -22.77 3.63
C LEU A 291 -9.89 -22.61 3.15
N GLU A 292 -9.65 -22.99 1.90
CA GLU A 292 -8.40 -22.65 1.22
C GLU A 292 -8.25 -21.13 1.07
N ARG A 293 -7.02 -20.65 0.83
CA ARG A 293 -6.73 -19.21 0.79
C ARG A 293 -7.65 -18.45 -0.17
N ASP A 294 -7.78 -18.94 -1.40
CA ASP A 294 -8.55 -18.25 -2.45
C ASP A 294 -10.06 -18.26 -2.15
N GLU A 295 -10.56 -19.34 -1.57
CA GLU A 295 -11.96 -19.48 -1.15
C GLU A 295 -12.28 -18.58 0.06
N PHE A 296 -11.37 -18.52 1.03
CA PHE A 296 -11.46 -17.62 2.18
C PHE A 296 -11.54 -16.16 1.74
N ASP A 297 -10.65 -15.73 0.84
CA ASP A 297 -10.62 -14.35 0.33
C ASP A 297 -11.93 -14.00 -0.41
N GLU A 298 -12.50 -14.94 -1.17
CA GLU A 298 -13.79 -14.77 -1.83
C GLU A 298 -14.94 -14.61 -0.83
N ARG A 299 -15.07 -15.54 0.13
CA ARG A 299 -16.12 -15.47 1.15
C ARG A 299 -15.99 -14.23 2.03
N LEU A 300 -14.77 -13.87 2.41
CA LEU A 300 -14.49 -12.64 3.14
C LEU A 300 -14.97 -11.42 2.35
N HIS A 301 -14.72 -11.39 1.03
CA HIS A 301 -15.17 -10.29 0.19
C HIS A 301 -16.70 -10.16 0.14
N GLU A 302 -17.42 -11.29 0.02
CA GLU A 302 -18.89 -11.32 0.06
C GLU A 302 -19.43 -10.74 1.38
N ILE A 303 -18.86 -11.16 2.51
CA ILE A 303 -19.24 -10.70 3.85
C ILE A 303 -19.01 -9.19 4.00
N LEU A 304 -17.81 -8.71 3.66
CA LEU A 304 -17.47 -7.28 3.75
C LEU A 304 -18.35 -6.42 2.85
N ARG A 305 -18.73 -6.93 1.67
CA ARG A 305 -19.66 -6.25 0.77
C ARG A 305 -21.07 -6.19 1.35
N ALA A 306 -21.55 -7.26 1.98
CA ALA A 306 -22.85 -7.29 2.65
C ALA A 306 -22.89 -6.27 3.81
N MET A 307 -21.80 -6.16 4.59
CA MET A 307 -21.68 -5.20 5.69
C MET A 307 -21.67 -3.73 5.24
N ARG A 308 -21.25 -3.43 4.00
CA ARG A 308 -21.18 -2.05 3.47
C ARG A 308 -22.51 -1.51 2.95
N LYS A 309 -23.51 -2.37 2.69
CA LYS A 309 -24.82 -1.90 2.21
C LYS A 309 -25.51 -1.13 3.35
N PRO A 310 -25.89 0.14 3.16
CA PRO A 310 -26.66 0.86 4.18
C PRO A 310 -27.96 0.09 4.43
N ARG A 311 -28.25 -0.17 5.71
CA ARG A 311 -29.56 -0.68 6.14
C ARG A 311 -30.60 0.42 6.05
#